data_AF-A0A944REI1-F1
#
_entry.id   AF-A0A944REI1-F1
#
_cell.length_a   1.000
_cell.length_b   1.000
_cell.length_c   1.000
_cell.angle_alpha   90.00
_cell.angle_beta   90.00
_cell.angle_gamma   90.00
#
_symmetry.space_group_name_H-M   'P 1'
#
loop_
_entity.id
_entity.type
_entity.pdbx_description
1 polymer ?
#
loop_
_entity_poly.entity_id
_entity_poly.type
_entity_poly.pdbx_seq_one_letter_code
_entity_poly.pdbx_strand_id
1 'polypeptide(L)'
;MTEENENIENDENNVFTNAKTLLDLLVVQLPERSISFMLDDDLFASVEALVALAEEKIPKNMPKIQAAALEALKPLLEQSPNSYVNMNLNEEDIKAMAKLLEYVERELK
;
A
#
# COMPACT_ATOMS: atom_id res chain seq x y z
N MET A 1 20.09 -19.71 -20.94
CA MET A 1 20.16 -18.72 -19.85
C MET A 1 19.09 -17.70 -20.13
N THR A 2 17.83 -17.93 -19.73
CA THR A 2 16.71 -16.97 -19.93
C THR A 2 15.46 -17.41 -19.17
N GLU A 3 15.59 -18.01 -17.97
CA GLU A 3 14.42 -18.32 -17.12
C GLU A 3 14.34 -17.41 -15.88
N GLU A 4 15.36 -16.57 -15.63
CA GLU A 4 15.39 -15.68 -14.46
C GLU A 4 14.63 -14.36 -14.66
N ASN A 5 14.36 -13.93 -15.91
CA ASN A 5 13.69 -12.64 -16.15
C ASN A 5 12.16 -12.70 -16.12
N GLU A 6 11.53 -13.85 -16.43
CA GLU A 6 10.06 -13.96 -16.44
C GLU A 6 9.44 -14.11 -15.04
N ASN A 7 10.19 -14.58 -14.04
CA ASN A 7 9.68 -14.70 -12.67
C ASN A 7 9.66 -13.35 -11.94
N ILE A 8 10.66 -12.49 -12.16
CA ILE A 8 10.78 -11.22 -11.44
C ILE A 8 9.68 -10.23 -11.85
N GLU A 9 9.37 -10.13 -13.15
CA GLU A 9 8.27 -9.28 -13.62
C GLU A 9 6.89 -9.79 -13.18
N ASN A 10 6.71 -11.11 -13.02
CA ASN A 10 5.45 -11.67 -12.51
C ASN A 10 5.27 -11.39 -11.01
N ASP A 11 6.34 -11.47 -10.22
CA ASP A 11 6.29 -11.22 -8.78
C ASP A 11 6.03 -9.73 -8.47
N GLU A 12 6.69 -8.79 -9.16
CA GLU A 12 6.45 -7.34 -8.96
C GLU A 12 5.04 -6.91 -9.38
N ASN A 13 4.53 -7.43 -10.50
CA ASN A 13 3.16 -7.15 -10.93
C ASN A 13 2.12 -7.69 -9.93
N ASN A 14 2.40 -8.82 -9.28
CA ASN A 14 1.54 -9.37 -8.24
C ASN A 14 1.53 -8.47 -6.99
N VAL A 15 2.70 -7.99 -6.57
CA VAL A 15 2.84 -7.05 -5.44
C VAL A 15 2.05 -5.76 -5.68
N PHE A 16 2.18 -5.13 -6.85
CA PHE A 16 1.42 -3.90 -7.13
C PHE A 16 -0.09 -4.14 -7.34
N THR A 17 -0.48 -5.32 -7.82
CA THR A 17 -1.90 -5.70 -7.91
C THR A 17 -2.53 -5.86 -6.52
N ASN A 18 -1.80 -6.48 -5.59
CA ASN A 18 -2.24 -6.64 -4.20
C ASN A 18 -2.20 -5.30 -3.45
N ALA A 19 -1.19 -4.46 -3.67
CA ALA A 19 -1.13 -3.09 -3.18
C ALA A 19 -2.34 -2.25 -3.65
N LYS A 20 -2.70 -2.36 -4.93
CA LYS A 20 -3.91 -1.72 -5.47
C LYS A 20 -5.16 -2.21 -4.76
N THR A 21 -5.30 -3.53 -4.57
CA THR A 21 -6.45 -4.13 -3.88
C THR A 21 -6.57 -3.63 -2.45
N LEU A 22 -5.46 -3.54 -1.71
CA LEU A 22 -5.42 -2.96 -0.37
C LEU A 22 -5.85 -1.49 -0.39
N LEU A 23 -5.29 -0.67 -1.27
CA LEU A 23 -5.63 0.75 -1.34
C LEU A 23 -7.08 0.98 -1.76
N ASP A 24 -7.62 0.19 -2.68
CA ASP A 24 -9.03 0.22 -3.05
C ASP A 24 -9.92 -0.12 -1.84
N LEU A 25 -9.54 -1.11 -1.03
CA LEU A 25 -10.24 -1.43 0.22
C LEU A 25 -10.26 -0.21 1.15
N LEU A 26 -9.12 0.44 1.35
CA LEU A 26 -8.95 1.57 2.26
C LEU A 26 -9.64 2.87 1.77
N VAL A 27 -9.74 3.07 0.46
CA VAL A 27 -10.28 4.30 -0.15
C VAL A 27 -11.76 4.18 -0.52
N VAL A 28 -12.22 3.02 -1.02
CA VAL A 28 -13.56 2.87 -1.59
C VAL A 28 -14.60 2.46 -0.54
N GLN A 29 -14.22 1.74 0.53
CA GLN A 29 -15.19 1.23 1.52
C GLN A 29 -15.68 2.25 2.57
N LEU A 30 -15.65 3.55 2.27
CA LEU A 30 -15.95 4.61 3.25
C LEU A 30 -17.44 4.94 3.36
N PRO A 31 -18.11 4.35 4.36
CA PRO A 31 -18.69 5.17 5.42
C PRO A 31 -17.99 4.97 6.78
N GLU A 32 -17.21 3.90 6.94
CA GLU A 32 -16.58 3.55 8.21
C GLU A 32 -15.08 3.89 8.17
N ARG A 33 -14.65 4.78 9.06
CA ARG A 33 -13.24 5.18 9.24
C ARG A 33 -12.35 4.07 9.83
N SER A 34 -12.90 2.88 10.04
CA SER A 34 -12.22 1.72 10.61
C SER A 34 -12.37 0.54 9.66
N ILE A 35 -11.25 -0.10 9.35
CA ILE A 35 -11.20 -1.30 8.49
C ILE A 35 -10.43 -2.39 9.24
N SER A 36 -10.94 -3.62 9.15
CA SER A 36 -10.28 -4.81 9.70
C SER A 36 -10.06 -5.83 8.60
N PHE A 37 -8.84 -6.34 8.49
CA PHE A 37 -8.45 -7.33 7.47
C PHE A 37 -7.34 -8.25 7.98
N MET A 38 -7.13 -9.36 7.28
CA MET A 38 -5.99 -10.24 7.49
C MET A 38 -4.82 -9.69 6.67
N LEU A 39 -3.70 -9.40 7.31
CA LEU A 39 -2.44 -9.05 6.65
C LEU A 39 -1.70 -10.34 6.30
N ASP A 40 -2.07 -10.99 5.20
CA ASP A 40 -1.35 -12.17 4.68
C ASP A 40 0.04 -11.81 4.13
N ASP A 41 0.81 -12.82 3.73
CA ASP A 41 2.20 -12.63 3.25
C ASP A 41 2.28 -11.73 2.00
N ASP A 42 1.31 -11.87 1.09
CA ASP A 42 1.24 -11.10 -0.15
C ASP A 42 0.90 -9.63 0.12
N LEU A 43 -0.04 -9.38 1.04
CA LEU A 43 -0.38 -8.03 1.48
C LEU A 43 0.76 -7.43 2.31
N PHE A 44 1.49 -8.22 3.09
CA PHE A 44 2.66 -7.74 3.82
C PHE A 44 3.73 -7.20 2.86
N ALA A 45 4.09 -7.97 1.82
CA ALA A 45 5.00 -7.52 0.77
C ALA A 45 4.46 -6.28 0.03
N SER A 46 3.14 -6.21 -0.18
CA SER A 46 2.48 -5.04 -0.78
C SER A 46 2.60 -3.80 0.09
N VAL A 47 2.48 -3.92 1.41
CA VAL A 47 2.69 -2.80 2.35
C VAL A 47 4.13 -2.31 2.28
N GLU A 48 5.12 -3.21 2.23
CA GLU A 48 6.53 -2.83 2.07
C GLU A 48 6.75 -2.01 0.80
N ALA A 49 6.20 -2.47 -0.34
CA ALA A 49 6.26 -1.75 -1.60
C ALA A 49 5.57 -0.39 -1.53
N LEU A 50 4.42 -0.30 -0.86
CA LEU A 50 3.70 0.96 -0.67
C LEU A 50 4.48 1.97 0.19
N VAL A 51 5.16 1.50 1.24
CA VAL A 51 6.03 2.36 2.06
C VAL A 51 7.20 2.88 1.23
N ALA A 52 7.87 2.02 0.46
CA ALA A 52 8.94 2.43 -0.44
C ALA A 52 8.44 3.45 -1.48
N LEU A 53 7.29 3.19 -2.10
CA LEU A 53 6.65 4.11 -3.05
C LEU A 53 6.34 5.47 -2.40
N ALA A 54 5.85 5.47 -1.16
CA ALA A 54 5.57 6.69 -0.41
C ALA A 54 6.85 7.48 -0.12
N GLU A 55 7.96 6.82 0.21
CA GLU A 55 9.25 7.46 0.50
C GLU A 55 9.93 8.01 -0.77
N GLU A 56 9.85 7.29 -1.88
CA GLU A 56 10.59 7.59 -3.11
C GLU A 56 9.81 8.45 -4.11
N LYS A 57 8.52 8.16 -4.29
CA LYS A 57 7.73 8.69 -5.41
C LYS A 57 6.79 9.83 -5.01
N ILE A 58 6.42 9.97 -3.74
CA ILE A 58 5.61 11.12 -3.30
C ILE A 58 6.49 12.39 -3.35
N PRO A 59 6.10 13.42 -4.11
CA PRO A 59 6.88 14.64 -4.26
C PRO A 59 7.13 15.34 -2.92
N LYS A 60 8.35 15.85 -2.74
CA LYS A 60 8.76 16.59 -1.51
C LYS A 60 7.95 17.85 -1.22
N ASN A 61 7.17 18.34 -2.19
CA ASN A 61 6.22 19.46 -1.99
C ASN A 61 4.86 19.02 -1.41
N MET A 62 4.66 17.71 -1.17
CA MET A 62 3.50 17.14 -0.49
C MET A 62 3.87 16.44 0.84
N PRO A 63 4.62 17.10 1.75
CA PRO A 63 5.18 16.44 2.93
C PRO A 63 4.09 15.91 3.89
N LYS A 64 2.92 16.56 3.94
CA LYS A 64 1.80 16.09 4.77
C LYS A 64 1.19 14.78 4.25
N ILE A 65 1.05 14.67 2.93
CA ILE A 65 0.51 13.46 2.29
C ILE A 65 1.49 12.30 2.46
N GLN A 66 2.78 12.56 2.27
CA GLN A 66 3.82 11.57 2.54
C GLN A 66 3.79 11.13 4.00
N ALA A 67 3.77 12.07 4.95
CA ALA A 67 3.73 11.75 6.37
C ALA A 67 2.49 10.91 6.74
N ALA A 68 1.29 11.33 6.32
CA ALA A 68 0.06 10.59 6.59
C ALA A 68 0.07 9.17 5.99
N ALA A 69 0.61 9.01 4.77
CA ALA A 69 0.77 7.69 4.17
C ALA A 69 1.68 6.78 5.00
N LEU A 70 2.84 7.30 5.42
CA LEU A 70 3.81 6.53 6.21
C LEU A 70 3.30 6.25 7.62
N GLU A 71 2.60 7.19 8.25
CA GLU A 71 1.97 7.00 9.56
C GLU A 71 0.88 5.92 9.53
N ALA A 72 0.14 5.81 8.43
CA ALA A 72 -0.86 4.76 8.26
C ALA A 72 -0.23 3.39 7.94
N LEU A 73 0.79 3.33 7.10
CA LEU A 73 1.33 2.07 6.57
C LEU A 73 2.46 1.46 7.41
N LYS A 74 3.37 2.26 7.98
CA LYS A 74 4.51 1.73 8.77
C LYS A 74 4.08 0.86 9.96
N PRO A 75 3.01 1.18 10.71
CA PRO A 75 2.56 0.31 11.80
C PRO A 75 2.14 -1.10 11.34
N LEU A 76 1.77 -1.27 10.07
CA LEU A 76 1.45 -2.58 9.51
C LEU A 76 2.71 -3.46 9.35
N LEU A 77 3.87 -2.85 9.09
CA LEU A 77 5.16 -3.56 8.99
C LEU A 77 5.69 -4.01 10.37
N GLU A 78 5.16 -3.45 11.45
CA GLU A 78 5.46 -3.91 12.81
C GLU A 78 4.63 -5.14 13.20
N GLN A 79 3.59 -5.47 12.42
CA GLN A 79 2.77 -6.66 12.64
C GLN A 79 3.46 -7.89 12.04
N SER A 80 3.15 -9.07 12.58
CA SER A 80 3.59 -10.31 11.95
C SER A 80 2.74 -10.60 10.71
N PRO A 81 3.31 -11.18 9.63
CA PRO A 81 2.51 -11.72 8.54
C PRO A 81 1.48 -12.74 9.05
N ASN A 82 0.36 -12.83 8.36
CA ASN A 82 -0.84 -13.59 8.73
C ASN A 82 -1.49 -13.16 10.06
N SER A 83 -1.39 -11.87 10.41
CA SER A 83 -2.08 -11.29 11.57
C SER A 83 -3.33 -10.51 11.17
N TYR A 84 -4.31 -10.51 12.07
CA TYR A 84 -5.48 -9.63 11.93
C TYR A 84 -5.11 -8.22 12.36
N VAL A 85 -5.34 -7.26 11.48
CA VAL A 85 -5.06 -5.84 11.72
C VAL A 85 -6.35 -5.03 11.67
N ASN A 86 -6.44 -4.07 12.57
CA ASN A 86 -7.49 -3.05 12.55
C ASN A 86 -6.83 -1.68 12.36
N MET A 87 -7.22 -1.00 11.29
CA MET A 87 -6.77 0.34 10.96
C MET A 87 -7.88 1.33 11.25
N ASN A 88 -7.52 2.46 11.85
CA ASN A 88 -8.39 3.62 11.99
C ASN A 88 -7.82 4.75 11.15
N LEU A 89 -8.52 5.10 10.07
CA LEU A 89 -8.10 6.10 9.10
C LEU A 89 -8.88 7.39 9.29
N ASN A 90 -8.16 8.50 9.38
CA ASN A 90 -8.73 9.83 9.30
C ASN A 90 -8.83 10.31 7.84
N GLU A 91 -9.40 11.49 7.62
CA GLU A 91 -9.60 12.04 6.27
C GLU A 91 -8.27 12.34 5.54
N GLU A 92 -7.21 12.72 6.27
CA GLU A 92 -5.88 12.93 5.70
C GLU A 92 -5.24 11.60 5.28
N ASP A 93 -5.39 10.55 6.07
CA ASP A 93 -4.89 9.21 5.75
C ASP A 93 -5.57 8.68 4.47
N ILE A 94 -6.89 8.84 4.35
CA ILE A 94 -7.65 8.45 3.17
C ILE A 94 -7.16 9.20 1.92
N LYS A 95 -6.94 10.52 2.03
CA LYS A 95 -6.37 11.31 0.93
C LYS A 95 -4.98 10.84 0.55
N ALA A 96 -4.19 10.42 1.53
CA ALA A 96 -2.86 9.88 1.29
C ALA A 96 -2.90 8.51 0.60
N MET A 97 -3.80 7.60 1.03
CA MET A 97 -4.03 6.31 0.37
C MET A 97 -4.55 6.48 -1.06
N ALA A 98 -5.48 7.40 -1.29
CA ALA A 98 -5.95 7.74 -2.63
C ALA A 98 -4.81 8.27 -3.52
N LYS A 99 -3.90 9.06 -2.94
CA LYS A 99 -2.74 9.55 -3.68
C LYS A 99 -1.76 8.43 -4.03
N LEU A 100 -1.51 7.50 -3.12
CA LEU A 100 -0.70 6.31 -3.39
C LEU A 100 -1.33 5.44 -4.47
N LEU A 101 -2.65 5.28 -4.46
CA LEU A 101 -3.38 4.51 -5.47
C LEU A 101 -3.10 5.05 -6.88
N GLU A 102 -3.13 6.38 -7.05
CA GLU A 102 -2.77 7.01 -8.33
C GLU A 102 -1.34 6.68 -8.79
N TYR A 103 -0.39 6.44 -7.87
CA TYR A 103 0.98 6.07 -8.22
C TYR A 103 1.08 4.58 -8.54
N VAL A 104 0.45 3.71 -7.75
CA VAL A 104 0.40 2.26 -8.02
C VAL A 104 -0.21 1.98 -9.39
N GLU A 105 -1.30 2.66 -9.75
CA GLU A 105 -1.94 2.53 -11.06
C GLU A 105 -1.06 3.01 -12.24
N ARG A 106 0.00 3.79 -11.99
CA ARG A 106 0.96 4.19 -13.01
C ARG A 106 2.07 3.16 -13.18
N GLU A 107 2.50 2.51 -12.10
CA GLU A 107 3.51 1.45 -12.15
C GLU A 107 2.94 0.15 -12.77
N LEU A 108 1.61 -0.06 -12.67
CA LEU A 108 0.90 -1.17 -13.34
C LEU A 108 0.62 -0.97 -14.85
N LYS A 109 0.97 0.18 -15.44
CA LYS A 109 0.67 0.54 -16.84
C LYS A 109 1.92 0.59 -17.69
#